data_AF-A0A3M1CX30-F1
#
_entry.id   AF-A0A3M1CX30-F1
#
_cell.length_a   1.000
_cell.length_b   1.000
_cell.length_c   1.000
_cell.angle_alpha   90.00
_cell.angle_beta   90.00
_cell.angle_gamma   90.00
#
_symmetry.space_group_name_H-M   'P 1'
#
loop_
_entity.id
_entity.type
_entity.pdbx_description
1 polymer ?
#
loop_
_entity_poly.entity_id
_entity_poly.type
_entity_poly.pdbx_seq_one_letter_code
_entity_poly.pdbx_strand_id
1 'polypeptide(L)'
;MADAHAQFVQRIAQWLKALDHLDYYQVLQVDPKASQGEIRKAYHRQSRLFHPDRYFHMEDEKLKRAIYKISKRVTEAYVTLRDPQKRRFYDKQLAESGRKLLRYTEQSEQRTKEEKKQQFAKTAKGRQLYQQGMRQLKQKDYVGAERTFKMALAYEPDNELFKQLAEEAGKNIKTDYRIK
;
A
#
# COMPACT_ATOMS: atom_id res chain seq x y z
N MET A 1 14.40 38.32 1.53
CA MET A 1 14.31 37.03 0.80
C MET A 1 15.05 35.90 1.52
N ALA A 2 16.26 36.09 2.04
CA ALA A 2 17.02 35.06 2.77
C ALA A 2 16.30 34.53 4.04
N ASP A 3 15.63 35.42 4.77
CA ASP A 3 14.95 35.10 6.03
C ASP A 3 13.74 34.15 5.84
N ALA A 4 12.95 34.36 4.77
CA ALA A 4 11.82 33.49 4.44
C ALA A 4 12.24 32.06 4.04
N HIS A 5 13.39 31.92 3.35
CA HIS A 5 13.94 30.61 3.03
C HIS A 5 14.43 29.90 4.30
N ALA A 6 15.14 30.60 5.19
CA ALA A 6 15.62 30.02 6.44
C ALA A 6 14.46 29.54 7.32
N GLN A 7 13.40 30.35 7.45
CA GLN A 7 12.18 29.98 8.17
C GLN A 7 11.48 28.78 7.55
N PHE A 8 11.43 28.68 6.22
CA PHE A 8 10.87 27.52 5.53
C PHE A 8 11.65 26.24 5.82
N VAL A 9 12.99 26.28 5.74
CA VAL A 9 13.86 25.12 6.04
C VAL A 9 13.70 24.69 7.48
N GLN A 10 13.68 25.65 8.41
CA GLN A 10 13.49 25.38 9.83
C GLN A 10 12.13 24.72 10.08
N ARG A 11 11.07 25.19 9.42
CA ARG A 11 9.73 24.58 9.49
C ARG A 11 9.74 23.14 8.98
N ILE A 12 10.38 22.87 7.84
CA ILE A 12 10.51 21.50 7.31
C ILE A 12 11.26 20.60 8.29
N ALA A 13 12.36 21.09 8.89
CA ALA A 13 13.13 20.34 9.86
C ALA A 13 12.32 20.01 11.13
N GLN A 14 11.55 20.97 11.63
CA GLN A 14 10.63 20.76 12.76
C GLN A 14 9.55 19.73 12.43
N TRP A 15 8.94 19.87 11.25
CA TRP A 15 7.93 18.92 10.78
C TRP A 15 8.51 17.51 10.65
N LEU A 16 9.70 17.37 10.09
CA LEU A 16 10.38 16.08 9.95
C LEU A 16 10.69 15.44 11.32
N LYS A 17 11.11 16.24 12.32
CA LYS A 17 11.37 15.76 13.68
C LYS A 17 10.08 15.32 14.39
N ALA A 18 8.98 16.03 14.17
CA ALA A 18 7.68 15.67 14.73
C ALA A 18 6.99 14.54 13.96
N LEU A 19 7.34 14.33 12.69
CA LEU A 19 6.62 13.49 11.73
C LEU A 19 6.36 12.08 12.25
N ASP A 20 7.31 11.50 12.99
CA ASP A 20 7.24 10.15 13.55
C ASP A 20 6.42 10.03 14.84
N HIS A 21 5.92 11.16 15.34
CA HIS A 21 5.08 11.26 16.53
C HIS A 21 3.66 11.74 16.22
N LEU A 22 3.39 12.17 14.98
CA LEU A 22 2.07 12.61 14.55
C LEU A 22 1.18 11.44 14.14
N ASP A 23 -0.10 11.49 14.47
CA ASP A 23 -1.11 10.64 13.87
C ASP A 23 -1.55 11.17 12.48
N TYR A 24 -2.35 10.40 11.73
CA TYR A 24 -2.78 10.80 10.38
C TYR A 24 -3.71 12.02 10.35
N TYR A 25 -4.47 12.24 11.41
CA TYR A 25 -5.32 13.42 11.53
C TYR A 25 -4.45 14.67 11.72
N GLN A 26 -3.41 14.57 12.55
CA GLN A 26 -2.43 15.61 12.78
C GLN A 26 -1.56 15.89 11.54
N VAL A 27 -1.16 14.86 10.79
CA VAL A 27 -0.44 15.02 9.51
C VAL A 27 -1.29 15.81 8.52
N LEU A 28 -2.59 15.53 8.41
CA LEU A 28 -3.49 16.29 7.55
C LEU A 28 -3.95 17.61 8.18
N GLN A 29 -3.69 17.83 9.47
CA GLN A 29 -4.18 18.96 10.26
C GLN A 29 -5.71 19.06 10.21
N VAL A 30 -6.38 17.98 10.59
CA VAL A 30 -7.84 17.87 10.69
C VAL A 30 -8.25 17.26 12.02
N ASP A 31 -9.49 17.50 12.42
CA ASP A 31 -10.07 16.87 13.61
C ASP A 31 -10.27 15.35 13.39
N PRO A 32 -10.12 14.48 14.40
CA PRO A 32 -10.46 13.07 14.30
C PRO A 32 -11.91 12.78 13.87
N LYS A 33 -12.83 13.73 14.07
CA LYS A 33 -14.24 13.68 13.61
C LYS A 33 -14.45 14.29 12.23
N ALA A 34 -13.39 14.73 11.54
CA ALA A 34 -13.48 15.35 10.22
C ALA A 34 -14.22 14.45 9.23
N SER A 35 -15.08 15.07 8.43
CA SER A 35 -15.78 14.45 7.32
C SER A 35 -14.81 14.07 6.19
N GLN A 36 -15.28 13.20 5.29
CA GLN A 36 -14.52 12.83 4.09
C GLN A 36 -14.19 14.04 3.20
N GLY A 37 -15.11 15.01 3.13
CA GLY A 37 -14.89 16.26 2.41
C GLY A 37 -13.75 17.10 3.01
N GLU A 38 -13.67 17.19 4.33
CA GLU A 38 -12.62 17.92 5.04
C GLU A 38 -11.25 17.25 4.89
N ILE A 39 -11.20 15.92 5.00
CA ILE A 39 -9.98 15.12 4.77
C ILE A 39 -9.45 15.35 3.36
N ARG A 40 -10.33 15.33 2.34
CA ARG A 40 -9.93 15.60 0.95
C ARG A 40 -9.42 17.02 0.76
N LYS A 41 -10.11 18.02 1.31
CA LYS A 41 -9.66 19.42 1.25
C LYS A 41 -8.30 19.60 1.93
N ALA A 42 -8.09 18.97 3.08
CA ALA A 42 -6.84 19.02 3.81
C ALA A 42 -5.68 18.41 3.04
N TYR A 43 -5.89 17.23 2.44
CA TYR A 43 -4.90 16.61 1.55
C TYR A 43 -4.48 17.54 0.41
N HIS A 44 -5.45 18.17 -0.28
CA HIS A 44 -5.13 19.10 -1.36
C HIS A 44 -4.33 20.33 -0.87
N ARG A 45 -4.59 20.83 0.34
CA ARG A 45 -3.77 21.91 0.94
C ARG A 45 -2.35 21.43 1.22
N GLN A 46 -2.18 20.30 1.91
CA GLN A 46 -0.86 19.78 2.28
C GLN A 46 -0.03 19.35 1.06
N SER A 47 -0.66 18.71 0.07
CA SER A 47 0.00 18.31 -1.17
C SER A 47 0.57 19.51 -1.92
N ARG A 48 -0.16 20.63 -2.02
CA ARG A 48 0.38 21.87 -2.63
C ARG A 48 1.58 22.47 -1.88
N LEU A 49 1.68 22.21 -0.57
CA LEU A 49 2.80 22.68 0.25
C LEU A 49 4.03 21.78 0.14
N PHE A 50 3.84 20.48 -0.07
CA PHE A 50 4.94 19.50 0.01
C PHE A 50 5.18 18.70 -1.28
N HIS A 51 4.50 19.02 -2.39
CA HIS A 51 4.70 18.32 -3.65
C HIS A 51 6.17 18.42 -4.12
N PRO A 52 6.84 17.29 -4.42
CA PRO A 52 8.26 17.29 -4.79
C PRO A 52 8.53 18.14 -6.05
N ASP A 53 7.62 18.17 -7.02
CA ASP A 53 7.77 18.95 -8.26
C ASP A 53 8.00 20.44 -8.01
N ARG A 54 7.41 21.00 -6.94
CA ARG A 54 7.59 22.41 -6.58
C ARG A 54 9.04 22.72 -6.19
N TYR A 55 9.81 21.70 -5.85
CA TYR A 55 11.16 21.79 -5.29
C TYR A 55 12.19 21.03 -6.13
N PHE A 56 11.79 20.57 -7.32
CA PHE A 56 12.66 19.78 -8.20
C PHE A 56 13.94 20.52 -8.58
N HIS A 57 13.84 21.82 -8.85
CA HIS A 57 14.96 22.69 -9.25
C HIS A 57 15.86 23.16 -8.10
N MET A 58 15.57 22.79 -6.84
CA MET A 58 16.39 23.21 -5.71
C MET A 58 17.73 22.46 -5.71
N GLU A 59 18.81 23.04 -5.17
CA GLU A 59 20.11 22.34 -5.10
C GLU A 59 20.27 21.54 -3.80
N ASP A 60 19.49 21.87 -2.75
CA ASP A 60 19.56 21.20 -1.45
C ASP A 60 18.89 19.82 -1.47
N GLU A 61 19.71 18.80 -1.75
CA GLU A 61 19.30 17.40 -1.75
C GLU A 61 18.79 16.91 -0.39
N LYS A 62 19.29 17.45 0.72
CA LYS A 62 18.83 17.07 2.06
C LYS A 62 17.40 17.57 2.28
N LEU A 63 17.12 18.80 1.87
CA LEU A 63 15.79 19.39 1.96
C LEU A 63 14.81 18.69 1.01
N LYS A 64 15.21 18.36 -0.22
CA LYS A 64 14.39 17.55 -1.15
C LYS A 64 13.99 16.22 -0.52
N ARG A 65 14.95 15.49 0.06
CA ARG A 65 14.67 14.22 0.75
C ARG A 65 13.71 14.39 1.92
N ALA A 66 13.85 15.47 2.70
CA ALA A 66 12.93 15.78 3.79
C ALA A 66 11.50 16.05 3.29
N ILE A 67 11.36 16.87 2.24
CA ILE A 67 10.06 17.18 1.61
C ILE A 67 9.42 15.92 1.04
N TYR A 68 10.20 15.07 0.37
CA TYR A 68 9.72 13.80 -0.15
C TYR A 68 9.14 12.90 0.96
N LYS A 69 9.85 12.77 2.10
CA LYS A 69 9.36 12.01 3.27
C LYS A 69 8.04 12.58 3.80
N ILE A 70 7.95 13.89 3.92
CA ILE A 70 6.73 14.59 4.37
C ILE A 70 5.58 14.33 3.38
N SER A 71 5.81 14.50 2.08
CA SER A 71 4.81 14.28 1.03
C SER A 71 4.30 12.84 1.05
N LYS A 72 5.20 11.86 1.20
CA LYS A 72 4.81 10.44 1.31
C LYS A 72 3.87 10.23 2.49
N ARG A 73 4.17 10.83 3.65
CA ARG A 73 3.35 10.71 4.86
C ARG A 73 1.98 11.39 4.72
N VAL A 74 1.92 12.54 4.04
CA VAL A 74 0.64 13.22 3.72
C VAL A 74 -0.25 12.35 2.84
N THR A 75 0.33 11.73 1.80
CA THR A 75 -0.40 10.81 0.91
C THR A 75 -0.89 9.57 1.66
N GLU A 76 -0.05 8.98 2.51
CA GLU A 76 -0.37 7.84 3.36
C GLU A 76 -1.55 8.14 4.30
N ALA A 77 -1.50 9.28 5.01
CA ALA A 77 -2.59 9.73 5.87
C ALA A 77 -3.89 9.88 5.08
N TYR A 78 -3.84 10.50 3.90
CA TYR A 78 -5.01 10.65 3.04
C TYR A 78 -5.58 9.31 2.56
N VAL A 79 -4.73 8.40 2.06
CA VAL A 79 -5.17 7.08 1.55
C VAL A 79 -5.80 6.23 2.66
N THR A 80 -5.34 6.37 3.89
CA THR A 80 -5.94 5.69 5.05
C THR A 80 -7.26 6.32 5.45
N LEU A 81 -7.30 7.64 5.63
CA LEU A 81 -8.47 8.31 6.20
C LEU A 81 -9.62 8.49 5.19
N ARG A 82 -9.32 8.51 3.89
CA ARG A 82 -10.34 8.62 2.82
C ARG A 82 -11.22 7.37 2.67
N ASP A 83 -10.71 6.23 3.12
CA ASP A 83 -11.37 4.93 3.00
C ASP A 83 -12.02 4.59 4.34
N PRO A 84 -13.35 4.45 4.41
CA PRO A 84 -14.05 4.21 5.67
C PRO A 84 -13.59 2.96 6.41
N GLN A 85 -13.26 1.88 5.69
CA GLN A 85 -12.81 0.62 6.30
C GLN A 85 -11.40 0.79 6.89
N LYS A 86 -10.49 1.40 6.13
CA LYS A 86 -9.12 1.66 6.61
C LYS A 86 -9.09 2.65 7.76
N ARG A 87 -9.91 3.71 7.71
CA ARG A 87 -10.06 4.68 8.80
C ARG A 87 -10.56 4.01 10.08
N ARG A 88 -11.62 3.19 9.99
CA ARG A 88 -12.13 2.47 11.16
C ARG A 88 -11.09 1.56 11.80
N PHE A 89 -10.32 0.84 10.97
CA PHE A 89 -9.23 0.00 11.45
C PHE A 89 -8.13 0.85 12.10
N TYR A 90 -7.75 1.96 11.47
CA TYR A 90 -6.79 2.91 12.00
C TYR A 90 -7.21 3.47 13.37
N ASP A 91 -8.46 3.91 13.49
CA ASP A 91 -9.02 4.47 14.73
C ASP A 91 -9.01 3.44 15.87
N LYS A 92 -9.36 2.18 15.57
CA LYS A 92 -9.28 1.09 16.54
C LYS A 92 -7.85 0.89 17.05
N GLN A 93 -6.89 0.82 16.13
CA GLN A 93 -5.49 0.66 16.52
C GLN A 93 -4.98 1.86 17.34
N LEU A 94 -5.36 3.08 16.94
CA LEU A 94 -4.96 4.32 17.63
C LEU A 94 -5.45 4.34 19.09
N ALA A 95 -6.66 3.85 19.34
CA ALA A 95 -7.23 3.72 20.68
C ALA A 95 -6.49 2.68 21.54
N GLU A 96 -6.11 1.54 20.97
CA GLU A 96 -5.42 0.45 21.67
C GLU A 96 -3.97 0.79 22.02
N SER A 97 -3.29 1.59 21.20
CA SER A 97 -1.83 1.77 21.26
C SER A 97 -1.38 3.06 21.97
N GLY A 98 -2.30 3.94 22.37
CA GLY A 98 -2.01 5.10 23.23
C GLY A 98 -1.04 6.15 22.65
N ARG A 99 -0.88 6.22 21.31
CA ARG A 99 0.08 7.01 20.50
C ARG A 99 1.34 6.24 20.12
N LYS A 100 1.26 5.50 19.00
CA LYS A 100 2.33 5.32 18.01
C LYS A 100 1.83 4.46 16.86
N LEU A 101 1.03 5.05 15.98
CA LEU A 101 0.62 4.38 14.75
C LEU A 101 0.68 5.36 13.61
N LEU A 102 1.90 5.60 13.18
CA LEU A 102 2.17 5.83 11.79
C LEU A 102 2.33 4.46 11.18
N ARG A 103 1.23 3.94 10.67
CA ARG A 103 1.26 2.66 9.99
C ARG A 103 1.72 2.89 8.55
N TYR A 104 2.99 3.18 8.31
CA TYR A 104 3.73 2.72 7.11
C TYR A 104 5.20 3.18 7.13
N THR A 105 6.05 2.56 7.94
CA THR A 105 7.48 2.50 7.58
C THR A 105 7.62 1.57 6.36
N GLU A 106 8.65 1.76 5.52
CA GLU A 106 8.92 0.90 4.36
C GLU A 106 8.92 -0.61 4.71
N GLN A 107 9.32 -0.94 5.94
CA GLN A 107 9.28 -2.30 6.49
C GLN A 107 7.86 -2.86 6.65
N SER A 108 6.87 -2.04 7.04
CA SER A 108 5.48 -2.49 7.13
C SER A 108 4.80 -2.63 5.77
N GLU A 109 5.23 -1.86 4.76
CA GLU A 109 4.86 -2.11 3.35
C GLU A 109 5.40 -3.45 2.87
N GLN A 110 6.67 -3.76 3.19
CA GLN A 110 7.28 -5.05 2.89
C GLN A 110 6.55 -6.17 3.62
N ARG A 111 6.26 -6.03 4.92
CA ARG A 111 5.48 -7.01 5.68
C ARG A 111 4.07 -7.18 5.15
N THR A 112 3.33 -6.12 4.81
CA THR A 112 1.99 -6.28 4.21
C THR A 112 2.07 -6.91 2.81
N LYS A 113 3.11 -6.60 2.02
CA LYS A 113 3.35 -7.26 0.73
C LYS A 113 3.73 -8.73 0.93
N GLU A 114 4.49 -9.07 1.97
CA GLU A 114 4.87 -10.43 2.36
C GLU A 114 3.71 -11.21 2.96
N GLU A 115 2.91 -10.61 3.83
CA GLU A 115 1.67 -11.15 4.39
C GLU A 115 0.65 -11.40 3.28
N LYS A 116 0.48 -10.47 2.32
CA LYS A 116 -0.31 -10.72 1.12
C LYS A 116 0.28 -11.84 0.27
N LYS A 117 1.61 -11.91 0.11
CA LYS A 117 2.30 -13.04 -0.56
C LYS A 117 2.08 -14.37 0.17
N GLN A 118 2.07 -14.36 1.51
CA GLN A 118 1.79 -15.50 2.38
C GLN A 118 0.30 -15.85 2.39
N GLN A 119 -0.58 -14.88 2.13
CA GLN A 119 -2.03 -15.06 2.00
C GLN A 119 -2.40 -15.87 0.76
N PHE A 120 -1.60 -15.79 -0.32
CA PHE A 120 -1.81 -16.61 -1.53
C PHE A 120 -1.36 -18.06 -1.35
N ALA A 121 -0.33 -18.30 -0.53
CA ALA A 121 0.15 -19.65 -0.23
C ALA A 121 0.97 -19.70 1.07
N LYS A 122 0.57 -20.58 1.99
CA LYS A 122 1.18 -20.75 3.32
C LYS A 122 2.57 -21.42 3.23
N THR A 123 2.75 -22.35 2.30
CA THR A 123 3.96 -23.17 2.12
C THR A 123 4.88 -22.61 1.03
N ALA A 124 6.19 -22.90 1.13
CA ALA A 124 7.16 -22.50 0.11
C ALA A 124 6.88 -23.16 -1.26
N LYS A 125 6.48 -24.45 -1.23
CA LYS A 125 6.11 -25.21 -2.44
C LYS A 125 4.83 -24.66 -3.08
N GLY A 126 3.82 -24.32 -2.27
CA GLY A 126 2.59 -23.66 -2.73
C GLY A 126 2.87 -22.32 -3.40
N ARG A 127 3.77 -21.49 -2.83
CA ARG A 127 4.20 -20.22 -3.46
C ARG A 127 4.86 -20.43 -4.83
N GLN A 128 5.74 -21.42 -4.94
CA GLN A 128 6.43 -21.74 -6.20
C GLN A 128 5.44 -22.21 -7.27
N LEU A 129 4.53 -23.12 -6.91
CA LEU A 129 3.51 -23.65 -7.82
C LEU A 129 2.53 -22.55 -8.24
N TYR A 130 2.11 -21.67 -7.32
CA TYR A 130 1.29 -20.51 -7.66
C TYR A 130 1.96 -19.63 -8.71
N GLN A 131 3.25 -19.28 -8.53
CA GLN A 131 3.99 -18.47 -9.50
C GLN A 131 4.16 -19.18 -10.85
N GLN A 132 4.29 -20.51 -10.86
CA GLN A 132 4.35 -21.30 -12.09
C GLN A 132 2.99 -21.32 -12.80
N GLY A 133 1.89 -21.60 -12.10
CA GLY A 133 0.54 -21.62 -12.67
C GLY A 133 0.13 -20.25 -13.22
N MET A 134 0.46 -19.17 -12.53
CA MET A 134 0.22 -17.80 -13.01
C MET A 134 0.99 -17.46 -14.30
N ARG A 135 2.22 -17.97 -14.45
CA ARG A 135 3.00 -17.82 -15.69
C ARG A 135 2.34 -18.60 -16.84
N GLN A 136 1.85 -19.79 -16.58
CA GLN A 136 1.15 -20.61 -17.58
C GLN A 136 -0.16 -19.98 -18.01
N LEU A 137 -0.96 -19.43 -17.09
CA LEU A 137 -2.15 -18.64 -17.43
C LEU A 137 -1.83 -17.47 -18.35
N LYS A 138 -0.75 -16.73 -18.08
CA LYS A 138 -0.30 -15.61 -18.94
C LYS A 138 0.10 -16.07 -20.34
N GLN A 139 0.62 -17.29 -20.46
CA GLN A 139 0.99 -17.92 -21.73
C GLN A 139 -0.21 -18.60 -22.42
N LYS A 140 -1.42 -18.53 -21.82
CA LYS A 140 -2.62 -19.26 -22.24
C LYS A 140 -2.46 -20.79 -22.23
N ASP A 141 -1.45 -21.30 -21.51
CA ASP A 141 -1.31 -22.73 -21.21
C ASP A 141 -2.26 -23.10 -20.06
N TYR A 142 -3.56 -23.15 -20.38
CA TYR A 142 -4.61 -23.41 -19.39
C TYR A 142 -4.54 -24.83 -18.82
N VAL A 143 -4.12 -25.81 -19.64
CA VAL A 143 -3.94 -27.21 -19.22
C VAL A 143 -2.81 -27.31 -18.19
N GLY A 144 -1.66 -26.70 -18.49
CA GLY A 144 -0.53 -26.65 -17.57
C GLY A 144 -0.87 -25.88 -16.30
N ALA A 145 -1.57 -24.74 -16.42
CA ALA A 145 -2.00 -23.96 -15.27
C ALA A 145 -2.94 -24.74 -14.34
N GLU A 146 -3.98 -25.41 -14.88
CA GLU A 146 -4.91 -26.23 -14.09
C GLU A 146 -4.17 -27.33 -13.32
N ARG A 147 -3.27 -28.05 -14.00
CA ARG A 147 -2.48 -29.11 -13.38
C ARG A 147 -1.60 -28.56 -12.26
N THR A 148 -0.94 -27.43 -12.49
CA THR A 148 -0.06 -26.80 -11.50
C THR A 148 -0.83 -26.33 -10.27
N PHE A 149 -2.04 -25.75 -10.41
CA PHE A 149 -2.86 -25.38 -9.27
C PHE A 149 -3.44 -26.59 -8.52
N LYS A 150 -3.81 -27.66 -9.23
CA LYS A 150 -4.18 -28.95 -8.60
C LYS A 150 -3.03 -29.56 -7.81
N MET A 151 -1.80 -29.48 -8.33
CA MET A 151 -0.61 -29.90 -7.59
C MET A 151 -0.38 -29.00 -6.37
N ALA A 152 -0.67 -27.70 -6.45
CA ALA A 152 -0.56 -26.79 -5.32
C ALA A 152 -1.55 -27.13 -4.19
N LEU A 153 -2.76 -27.59 -4.51
CA LEU A 153 -3.75 -28.09 -3.55
C LEU A 153 -3.28 -29.35 -2.80
N ALA A 154 -2.38 -30.15 -3.36
CA ALA A 154 -1.80 -31.29 -2.62
C ALA A 154 -0.93 -30.84 -1.43
N TYR A 155 -0.39 -29.62 -1.49
CA TYR A 155 0.37 -29.00 -0.40
C TYR A 155 -0.50 -28.11 0.49
N GLU A 156 -1.59 -27.55 -0.06
CA GLU A 156 -2.51 -26.65 0.64
C GLU A 156 -3.97 -26.96 0.25
N PRO A 157 -4.56 -28.04 0.81
CA PRO A 157 -5.89 -28.51 0.39
C PRO A 157 -7.01 -27.52 0.72
N ASP A 158 -6.85 -26.73 1.79
CA ASP A 158 -7.83 -25.72 2.22
C ASP A 158 -7.66 -24.36 1.51
N ASN A 159 -6.78 -24.27 0.51
CA ASN A 159 -6.53 -23.02 -0.21
C ASN A 159 -7.58 -22.82 -1.31
N GLU A 160 -8.67 -22.14 -0.95
CA GLU A 160 -9.80 -21.81 -1.84
C GLU A 160 -9.36 -21.08 -3.12
N LEU A 161 -8.30 -20.27 -3.05
CA LEU A 161 -7.78 -19.58 -4.23
C LEU A 161 -7.23 -20.57 -5.26
N PHE A 162 -6.44 -21.56 -4.83
CA PHE A 162 -5.90 -22.56 -5.76
C PHE A 162 -7.01 -23.38 -6.41
N LYS A 163 -8.08 -23.67 -5.66
CA LYS A 163 -9.27 -24.35 -6.16
C LYS A 163 -9.98 -23.55 -7.25
N GLN A 164 -10.22 -22.25 -6.99
CA GLN A 164 -10.84 -21.35 -7.97
C GLN A 164 -10.00 -21.22 -9.24
N LEU A 165 -8.68 -21.05 -9.11
CA LEU A 165 -7.77 -20.90 -10.24
C LEU A 165 -7.65 -22.16 -11.08
N ALA A 166 -7.66 -23.35 -10.46
CA ALA A 166 -7.70 -24.62 -11.18
C ALA A 166 -9.01 -24.76 -11.98
N GLU A 167 -10.14 -24.40 -11.38
CA GLU A 167 -11.45 -24.47 -12.04
C GLU A 167 -11.57 -23.48 -13.20
N GLU A 168 -11.11 -22.25 -13.01
CA GLU A 168 -11.09 -21.21 -14.05
C GLU A 168 -10.22 -21.61 -15.24
N ALA A 169 -9.01 -22.12 -14.97
CA ALA A 169 -8.14 -22.67 -16.00
C ALA A 169 -8.86 -23.81 -16.76
N GLY A 170 -9.50 -24.74 -16.04
CA GLY A 170 -10.27 -25.84 -16.62
C GLY A 170 -11.45 -25.39 -17.50
N LYS A 171 -12.14 -24.30 -17.14
CA LYS A 171 -13.22 -23.70 -17.94
C LYS A 171 -12.66 -23.16 -19.27
N ASN A 172 -11.55 -22.45 -19.21
CA ASN A 172 -10.91 -21.87 -20.40
C ASN A 172 -10.38 -22.93 -21.38
N ILE A 173 -9.97 -24.10 -20.89
CA ILE A 173 -9.65 -25.26 -21.77
C ILE A 173 -10.88 -25.64 -22.60
N LYS A 174 -12.05 -25.80 -21.96
CA LYS A 174 -13.29 -26.21 -22.66
C LYS A 174 -13.76 -25.18 -23.69
N THR A 175 -13.44 -23.91 -23.48
CA THR A 175 -13.77 -22.83 -24.42
C THR A 175 -12.83 -22.82 -25.62
N ASP A 176 -11.54 -23.08 -25.42
CA ASP A 176 -10.52 -23.10 -26.50
C ASP A 176 -10.73 -24.28 -27.49
N TYR A 177 -11.22 -25.42 -26.99
CA TYR A 177 -11.58 -26.58 -27.82
C TYR A 177 -12.91 -26.45 -28.57
N ARG A 178 -13.72 -25.41 -28.29
CA ARG A 178 -15.05 -25.22 -28.89
C ARG A 178 -15.02 -24.29 -30.12
N ILE A 179 -13.84 -23.82 -30.52
CA ILE A 179 -13.62 -22.86 -31.64
C ILE A 179 -12.83 -23.53 -32.80
N LYS A 180 -12.77 -24.86 -32.87
CA LYS A 180 -12.24 -25.59 -34.04
C LYS A 180 -13.35 -26.30 -34.80
#